data_AF-A0A8K0E7W3-F1
#
_entry.id   AF-A0A8K0E7W3-F1
#
_cell.length_a   1.000
_cell.length_b   1.000
_cell.length_c   1.000
_cell.angle_alpha   90.00
_cell.angle_beta   90.00
_cell.angle_gamma   90.00
#
_symmetry.space_group_name_H-M   'P 1'
#
loop_
_entity.id
_entity.type
_entity.pdbx_description
1 polymer ?
#
loop_
_entity_poly.entity_id
_entity_poly.type
_entity_poly.pdbx_seq_one_letter_code
_entity_poly.pdbx_strand_id
1 'polypeptide(L)'
;MPAYKEFILKGVATVMVSYSSLNGTKMHAHKALITDYLKNTLKFQGIVISDWMGIDKITNPPHSNYSYSVLAGIQSGIDMVGKGLALLNGTTILKGTEATVDKNTEVVFNENPDSKFMESNKFDYAIVVTGEKPYAETFGDNQNLTIPAPGKLSFTWFKTVDQLPMNVGDSSYDPLYPFGHGLKTKGAS
;
A
#
# COMPACT_ATOMS: atom_id res chain seq x y z
N MET A 1 -3.47 13.44 -5.06
CA MET A 1 -3.38 11.98 -5.24
C MET A 1 -4.27 11.50 -6.41
N PRO A 2 -3.83 11.62 -7.67
CA PRO A 2 -4.68 11.27 -8.83
C PRO A 2 -4.99 9.77 -8.90
N ALA A 3 -4.00 8.91 -8.62
CA ALA A 3 -4.16 7.45 -8.72
C ALA A 3 -5.19 6.88 -7.73
N TYR A 4 -5.18 7.35 -6.48
CA TYR A 4 -6.15 6.91 -5.47
C TYR A 4 -7.58 7.22 -5.86
N LYS A 5 -7.81 8.38 -6.49
CA LYS A 5 -9.16 8.77 -6.95
C LYS A 5 -9.71 7.77 -7.96
N GLU A 6 -8.89 7.28 -8.89
CA GLU A 6 -9.34 6.26 -9.87
C GLU A 6 -9.66 4.92 -9.21
N PHE A 7 -8.85 4.45 -8.26
CA PHE A 7 -9.11 3.18 -7.57
C PHE A 7 -10.32 3.26 -6.63
N ILE A 8 -10.53 4.41 -5.98
CA ILE A 8 -11.71 4.67 -5.16
C ILE A 8 -12.97 4.70 -6.05
N LEU A 9 -12.92 5.36 -7.20
CA LEU A 9 -14.02 5.35 -8.19
C LEU A 9 -14.29 3.94 -8.74
N LYS A 10 -13.26 3.10 -8.83
CA LYS A 10 -13.37 1.68 -9.21
C LYS A 10 -13.81 0.75 -8.06
N GLY A 11 -14.11 1.30 -6.89
CA GLY A 11 -14.73 0.56 -5.79
C GLY A 11 -13.77 -0.25 -4.91
N VAL A 12 -12.51 0.18 -4.75
CA VAL A 12 -11.61 -0.47 -3.79
C VAL A 12 -12.24 -0.47 -2.39
N ALA A 13 -12.15 -1.59 -1.67
CA ALA A 13 -12.83 -1.76 -0.38
C ALA A 13 -11.94 -1.41 0.84
N THR A 14 -10.61 -1.38 0.65
CA THR A 14 -9.65 -1.20 1.74
C THR A 14 -8.48 -0.35 1.29
N VAL A 15 -8.01 0.55 2.17
CA VAL A 15 -6.80 1.36 1.97
C VAL A 15 -5.90 1.20 3.19
N MET A 16 -4.62 0.89 2.98
CA MET A 16 -3.62 0.80 4.04
C MET A 16 -2.83 2.12 4.16
N VAL A 17 -2.59 2.57 5.39
CA VAL A 17 -1.78 3.75 5.68
C VAL A 17 -0.31 3.35 5.81
N SER A 18 0.57 4.00 5.04
CA SER A 18 2.04 3.76 5.02
C SER A 18 2.76 4.30 6.27
N TYR A 19 3.96 3.78 6.59
CA TYR A 19 4.85 4.27 7.68
C TYR A 19 5.41 5.68 7.51
N SER A 20 5.26 6.26 6.32
CA SER A 20 5.84 7.56 5.98
C SER A 20 5.39 8.68 6.93
N SER A 21 6.21 9.73 6.97
CA SER A 21 5.86 10.97 7.65
C SER A 21 5.71 12.07 6.61
N LEU A 22 4.76 12.97 6.82
CA LEU A 22 4.68 14.21 6.05
C LEU A 22 4.84 15.39 6.98
N ASN A 23 5.82 16.25 6.70
CA ASN A 23 6.12 17.43 7.52
C ASN A 23 6.26 17.08 9.01
N GLY A 24 6.95 15.97 9.30
CA GLY A 24 7.15 15.47 10.67
C GLY A 24 5.95 14.75 11.30
N THR A 25 4.78 14.75 10.66
CA THR A 25 3.59 14.03 11.16
C THR A 25 3.52 12.64 10.55
N LYS A 26 3.44 11.60 11.39
CA LYS A 26 3.24 10.22 10.94
C LYS A 26 1.93 10.09 10.18
N MET A 27 1.95 9.41 9.03
CA MET A 27 0.75 9.21 8.22
C MET A 27 -0.37 8.52 8.99
N HIS A 28 -0.05 7.56 9.88
CA HIS A 28 -1.02 6.92 10.78
C HIS A 28 -1.74 7.89 11.74
N ALA A 29 -1.19 9.09 11.98
CA ALA A 29 -1.80 10.14 12.78
C ALA A 29 -2.28 11.35 11.93
N HIS A 30 -2.22 11.26 10.59
CA HIS A 30 -2.40 12.42 9.71
C HIS A 30 -3.87 12.62 9.28
N LYS A 31 -4.69 13.14 10.19
CA LYS A 31 -6.14 13.35 10.00
C LYS A 31 -6.52 14.07 8.70
N ALA A 32 -5.75 15.10 8.33
CA ALA A 32 -6.04 15.89 7.12
C ALA A 32 -5.98 15.05 5.83
N LEU A 33 -5.18 13.98 5.80
CA LEU A 33 -5.05 13.12 4.62
C LEU A 33 -5.99 11.92 4.69
N ILE A 34 -6.14 11.31 5.87
CA ILE A 34 -7.00 10.14 6.05
C ILE A 34 -8.48 10.55 6.10
N THR A 35 -8.85 11.40 7.04
CA THR A 35 -10.26 11.79 7.21
C THR A 35 -10.66 12.86 6.21
N ASP A 36 -9.95 13.99 6.18
CA ASP A 36 -10.44 15.16 5.44
C ASP A 36 -10.29 14.98 3.93
N TYR A 37 -9.21 14.34 3.48
CA TYR A 37 -9.00 14.08 2.06
C TYR A 37 -9.57 12.72 1.60
N LEU A 38 -9.05 11.60 2.10
CA LEU A 38 -9.46 10.27 1.60
C LEU A 38 -10.95 9.98 1.87
N LYS A 39 -11.41 10.07 3.11
CA LYS A 39 -12.82 9.79 3.45
C LYS A 39 -13.75 10.91 2.98
N ASN A 40 -13.44 12.17 3.32
CA ASN A 40 -14.38 13.27 3.09
C ASN A 40 -14.30 13.87 1.67
N THR A 41 -13.10 14.05 1.10
CA THR A 41 -12.94 14.65 -0.23
C THR A 41 -13.09 13.61 -1.35
N LEU A 42 -12.46 12.45 -1.23
CA LEU A 42 -12.56 11.37 -2.22
C LEU A 42 -13.79 10.48 -2.00
N LYS A 43 -14.55 10.71 -0.92
CA LYS A 43 -15.76 9.95 -0.57
C LYS A 43 -15.53 8.46 -0.38
N PHE A 44 -14.31 8.05 -0.01
CA PHE A 44 -13.99 6.65 0.24
C PHE A 44 -14.89 6.07 1.35
N GLN A 45 -15.65 5.03 1.03
CA GLN A 45 -16.58 4.34 1.94
C GLN A 45 -16.03 3.01 2.47
N GLY A 46 -14.80 2.63 2.07
CA GLY A 46 -14.16 1.41 2.51
C GLY A 46 -13.47 1.55 3.88
N ILE A 47 -12.73 0.52 4.25
CA ILE A 47 -12.04 0.41 5.54
C ILE A 47 -10.61 0.94 5.40
N VAL A 48 -10.19 1.83 6.31
CA VAL A 48 -8.80 2.28 6.41
C VAL A 48 -8.08 1.44 7.46
N ILE A 49 -6.97 0.80 7.07
CA ILE A 49 -6.19 -0.08 7.94
C ILE A 49 -4.79 0.49 8.19
N SER A 50 -4.22 0.24 9.37
CA SER A 50 -2.81 0.56 9.61
C SER A 50 -1.89 -0.50 9.02
N ASP A 51 -0.68 -0.09 8.63
CA ASP A 51 0.44 -1.01 8.47
C ASP A 51 0.78 -1.73 9.80
N TRP A 52 1.57 -2.79 9.68
CA TRP A 52 1.95 -3.82 10.64
C TRP A 52 2.43 -3.35 12.02
N MET A 53 3.07 -2.23 12.23
CA MET A 53 3.37 -1.67 13.56
C MET A 53 3.27 -0.14 13.43
N GLY A 54 2.41 0.33 12.53
CA GLY A 54 2.30 1.74 12.16
C GLY A 54 1.91 2.59 13.36
N ILE A 55 0.96 2.07 14.14
CA ILE A 55 0.51 2.68 15.39
C ILE A 55 1.65 2.80 16.40
N ASP A 56 2.46 1.74 16.58
CA ASP A 56 3.59 1.74 17.51
C ASP A 56 4.60 2.86 17.20
N LYS A 57 4.76 3.22 15.93
CA LYS A 57 5.71 4.27 15.48
C LYS A 57 5.15 5.70 15.54
N ILE A 58 3.93 5.92 16.04
CA ILE A 58 3.39 7.26 16.28
C ILE A 58 4.20 8.00 17.35
N THR A 59 4.69 7.28 18.36
CA THR A 59 5.54 7.85 19.42
C THR A 59 7.01 7.63 19.13
N ASN A 60 7.87 8.50 19.66
CA ASN A 60 9.32 8.30 19.68
C ASN A 60 9.83 8.34 21.14
N PRO A 61 10.44 7.25 21.66
CA PRO A 61 10.68 5.97 21.01
C PRO A 61 9.37 5.22 20.68
N PRO A 62 9.38 4.29 19.70
CA PRO A 62 8.21 3.49 19.37
C PRO A 62 7.62 2.77 20.59
N HIS A 63 6.30 2.66 20.64
CA HIS A 63 5.55 1.99 21.71
C HIS A 63 5.64 2.65 23.11
N SER A 64 6.26 3.83 23.25
CA SER A 64 6.40 4.50 24.55
C SER A 64 5.06 4.94 25.16
N ASN A 65 4.04 5.18 24.35
CA ASN A 65 2.66 5.39 24.81
C ASN A 65 1.66 4.79 23.82
N TYR A 66 1.52 3.46 23.86
CA TYR A 66 0.69 2.74 22.90
C TYR A 66 -0.80 3.14 22.94
N SER A 67 -1.35 3.41 24.13
CA SER A 67 -2.74 3.86 24.26
C SER A 67 -2.97 5.19 23.55
N TYR A 68 -2.03 6.14 23.68
CA TYR A 68 -2.06 7.38 22.92
C TYR A 68 -1.97 7.11 21.41
N SER A 69 -1.06 6.25 20.98
CA SER A 69 -0.91 5.91 19.56
C SER A 69 -2.19 5.34 18.95
N VAL A 70 -2.85 4.40 19.64
CA VAL A 70 -4.12 3.83 19.18
C VAL A 70 -5.19 4.92 19.07
N LEU A 71 -5.30 5.78 20.09
CA LEU A 71 -6.26 6.89 20.09
C LEU A 71 -5.99 7.84 18.91
N ALA A 72 -4.74 8.24 18.70
CA ALA A 72 -4.34 9.12 17.62
C ALA A 72 -4.63 8.51 16.24
N GLY A 73 -4.41 7.20 16.07
CA GLY A 73 -4.74 6.47 14.85
C GLY A 73 -6.24 6.43 14.55
N ILE A 74 -7.06 6.09 15.56
CA ILE A 74 -8.52 6.06 15.39
C ILE A 74 -9.07 7.45 15.10
N GLN A 75 -8.60 8.48 15.81
CA GLN A 75 -9.02 9.87 15.61
C GLN A 75 -8.57 10.45 14.27
N SER A 76 -7.47 9.94 13.69
CA SER A 76 -7.03 10.33 12.34
C SER A 76 -7.89 9.67 11.26
N GLY A 77 -8.58 8.58 11.58
CA GLY A 77 -9.54 7.89 10.71
C GLY A 77 -9.16 6.45 10.37
N ILE A 78 -8.27 5.80 11.12
CA ILE A 78 -7.99 4.36 10.99
C ILE A 78 -9.13 3.55 11.61
N ASP A 79 -9.70 2.63 10.84
CA ASP A 79 -10.82 1.78 11.25
C ASP A 79 -10.36 0.43 11.82
N MET A 80 -9.20 -0.06 11.39
CA MET A 80 -8.61 -1.31 11.89
C MET A 80 -7.11 -1.17 12.11
N VAL A 81 -6.67 -1.46 13.34
CA VAL A 81 -5.26 -1.46 13.71
C VAL A 81 -4.67 -2.83 13.39
N GLY A 82 -3.74 -2.86 12.44
CA GLY A 82 -2.84 -3.98 12.22
C GLY A 82 -1.90 -4.10 13.41
N LYS A 83 -2.20 -5.03 14.33
CA LYS A 83 -1.29 -5.40 15.41
C LYS A 83 -0.41 -6.54 14.93
N GLY A 84 0.90 -6.42 15.14
CA GLY A 84 1.85 -7.47 14.80
C GLY A 84 1.47 -8.81 15.43
N LEU A 85 0.99 -9.72 14.59
CA LEU A 85 0.55 -11.05 14.97
C LEU A 85 1.74 -12.00 14.91
N ALA A 86 2.70 -11.83 15.82
CA ALA A 86 3.82 -12.77 15.96
C ALA A 86 3.40 -14.14 16.51
N LEU A 87 2.09 -14.39 16.74
CA LEU A 87 1.59 -15.55 17.48
C LEU A 87 0.41 -16.30 16.83
N LEU A 88 -0.08 -15.91 15.65
CA LEU A 88 -1.06 -16.75 14.94
C LEU A 88 -0.51 -17.07 13.55
N ASN A 89 -0.54 -18.35 13.19
CA ASN A 89 -0.36 -18.81 11.81
C ASN A 89 -1.40 -18.10 10.92
N GLY A 90 -1.04 -16.95 10.37
CA GLY A 90 -1.92 -16.18 9.50
C GLY A 90 -2.34 -17.01 8.29
N THR A 91 -3.63 -16.98 7.96
CA THR A 91 -4.15 -17.60 6.74
C THR A 91 -3.93 -16.63 5.57
N THR A 92 -3.40 -17.11 4.44
CA THR A 92 -3.23 -16.26 3.24
C THR A 92 -4.59 -15.81 2.71
N ILE A 93 -4.67 -14.69 1.98
CA ILE A 93 -5.92 -14.25 1.33
C ILE A 93 -6.50 -15.37 0.47
N LEU A 94 -5.64 -16.11 -0.25
CA LEU A 94 -6.04 -17.28 -1.03
C LEU A 94 -6.72 -18.33 -0.16
N LYS A 95 -6.05 -18.81 0.90
CA LYS A 95 -6.62 -19.83 1.79
C LYS A 95 -7.89 -19.36 2.50
N GLY A 96 -7.95 -18.07 2.85
CA GLY A 96 -9.15 -17.48 3.45
C GLY A 96 -10.32 -17.46 2.47
N THR A 97 -10.04 -17.17 1.20
CA THR A 97 -11.05 -17.18 0.12
C THR A 97 -11.55 -18.60 -0.12
N GLU A 98 -10.63 -19.56 -0.33
CA GLU A 98 -10.96 -20.99 -0.52
C GLU A 98 -11.81 -21.56 0.63
N ALA A 99 -11.56 -21.13 1.87
CA ALA A 99 -12.31 -21.59 3.04
C ALA A 99 -13.70 -20.96 3.18
N THR A 100 -13.99 -19.84 2.49
CA THR A 100 -15.20 -19.05 2.70
C THR A 100 -16.20 -19.15 1.55
N VAL A 101 -15.73 -19.35 0.32
CA VAL A 101 -16.60 -19.47 -0.86
C VAL A 101 -17.43 -20.77 -0.86
N ASP A 102 -18.55 -20.78 -1.58
CA ASP A 102 -19.35 -22.00 -1.75
C ASP A 102 -18.52 -23.10 -2.44
N LYS A 103 -18.77 -24.37 -2.10
CA LYS A 103 -18.02 -25.52 -2.62
C LYS A 103 -18.07 -25.67 -4.14
N ASN A 104 -19.07 -25.08 -4.80
CA ASN A 104 -19.20 -25.09 -6.25
C ASN A 104 -18.48 -23.91 -6.93
N THR A 105 -17.86 -23.02 -6.15
CA THR A 105 -17.11 -21.87 -6.67
C THR A 105 -15.70 -22.32 -7.06
N GLU A 106 -15.33 -22.11 -8.32
CA GLU A 106 -13.96 -22.33 -8.77
C GLU A 106 -13.06 -21.15 -8.35
N VAL A 107 -12.04 -21.43 -7.54
CA VAL A 107 -11.03 -20.43 -7.15
C VAL A 107 -9.79 -20.64 -8.01
N VAL A 108 -9.53 -19.69 -8.91
CA VAL A 108 -8.33 -19.69 -9.76
C VAL A 108 -7.33 -18.67 -9.23
N PHE A 109 -6.11 -19.10 -8.94
CA PHE A 109 -5.03 -18.24 -8.47
C PHE A 109 -3.92 -18.12 -9.52
N ASN A 110 -3.46 -16.90 -9.76
CA ASN A 110 -2.26 -16.60 -10.53
C ASN A 110 -1.53 -15.44 -9.85
N GLU A 111 -0.25 -15.65 -9.51
CA GLU A 111 0.58 -14.62 -8.87
C GLU A 111 0.91 -13.47 -9.82
N ASN A 112 1.02 -13.74 -11.12
CA ASN A 112 1.36 -12.76 -12.15
C ASN A 112 0.40 -12.89 -13.35
N PRO A 113 -0.89 -12.55 -13.18
CA PRO A 113 -1.88 -12.66 -14.25
C PRO A 113 -1.59 -11.64 -15.35
N ASP A 114 -1.68 -12.06 -16.61
CA ASP A 114 -1.57 -11.18 -17.77
C ASP A 114 -2.96 -10.88 -18.38
N SER A 115 -3.02 -9.95 -19.34
CA SER A 115 -4.28 -9.58 -20.01
C SER A 115 -4.96 -10.78 -20.67
N LYS A 116 -4.18 -11.71 -21.24
CA LYS A 116 -4.73 -12.89 -21.92
C LYS A 116 -5.37 -13.85 -20.94
N PHE A 117 -4.75 -14.05 -19.78
CA PHE A 117 -5.27 -14.86 -18.70
C PHE A 117 -6.62 -14.33 -18.22
N MET A 118 -6.75 -13.01 -18.04
CA MET A 118 -8.01 -12.40 -17.62
C MET A 118 -9.11 -12.51 -18.69
N GLU A 119 -8.76 -12.31 -19.95
CA GLU A 119 -9.71 -12.36 -21.07
C GLU A 119 -10.20 -13.80 -21.37
N SER A 120 -9.33 -14.79 -21.20
CA SER A 120 -9.64 -16.18 -21.56
C SER A 120 -10.53 -16.90 -20.55
N ASN A 121 -10.49 -16.49 -19.28
CA ASN A 121 -11.11 -17.25 -18.19
C ASN A 121 -12.48 -16.73 -17.74
N LYS A 122 -12.99 -15.63 -18.30
CA LYS A 122 -14.34 -15.06 -18.01
C LYS A 122 -14.77 -15.17 -16.54
N PHE A 123 -14.01 -14.55 -15.63
CA PHE A 123 -14.31 -14.56 -14.20
C PHE A 123 -15.54 -13.70 -13.85
N ASP A 124 -16.42 -14.20 -12.96
CA ASP A 124 -17.52 -13.40 -12.41
C ASP A 124 -17.04 -12.33 -11.41
N TYR A 125 -15.98 -12.64 -10.65
CA TYR A 125 -15.36 -11.75 -9.67
C TYR A 125 -13.83 -11.93 -9.68
N ALA A 126 -13.08 -10.87 -9.40
CA ALA A 126 -11.62 -10.90 -9.30
C ALA A 126 -11.13 -10.23 -8.02
N ILE A 127 -10.27 -10.92 -7.27
CA ILE A 127 -9.54 -10.36 -6.12
C ILE A 127 -8.11 -10.10 -6.59
N VAL A 128 -7.78 -8.83 -6.80
CA VAL A 128 -6.41 -8.43 -7.19
C VAL A 128 -5.68 -7.90 -5.98
N VAL A 129 -4.63 -8.60 -5.56
CA VAL A 129 -3.77 -8.19 -4.45
C VAL A 129 -2.49 -7.63 -5.02
N THR A 130 -2.36 -6.30 -5.01
CA THR A 130 -1.09 -5.63 -5.37
C THR A 130 -0.34 -5.28 -4.09
N GLY A 131 0.76 -5.97 -3.83
CA GLY A 131 1.68 -5.66 -2.73
C GLY A 131 3.04 -5.23 -3.25
N GLU A 132 3.72 -4.40 -2.47
CA GLU A 132 5.16 -4.21 -2.64
C GLU A 132 5.91 -5.44 -2.10
N LYS A 133 7.08 -5.77 -2.67
CA LYS A 133 7.94 -6.79 -2.06
C LYS A 133 8.27 -6.34 -0.63
N PRO A 134 8.34 -7.27 0.35
CA PRO A 134 8.77 -6.92 1.70
C PRO A 134 10.11 -6.18 1.57
N TYR A 135 10.20 -4.98 2.16
CA TYR A 135 11.36 -4.03 2.24
C TYR A 135 11.12 -2.59 1.75
N ALA A 136 9.96 -2.22 1.23
CA ALA A 136 9.77 -0.88 0.67
C ALA A 136 9.56 0.27 1.68
N GLU A 137 9.41 -0.01 2.99
CA GLU A 137 8.94 1.03 3.94
C GLU A 137 9.85 1.35 5.14
N THR A 138 11.08 0.82 5.21
CA THR A 138 11.91 1.07 6.40
C THR A 138 12.77 2.33 6.32
N PHE A 139 13.13 2.81 5.12
CA PHE A 139 13.91 4.04 4.94
C PHE A 139 13.56 4.76 3.63
N GLY A 140 12.92 5.93 3.73
CA GLY A 140 12.59 6.77 2.58
C GLY A 140 11.52 7.81 2.91
N ASP A 141 11.90 8.91 3.55
CA ASP A 141 11.02 10.08 3.65
C ASP A 141 11.04 10.83 2.30
N ASN A 142 9.90 10.89 1.62
CA ASN A 142 9.73 11.81 0.50
C ASN A 142 9.20 13.14 1.04
N GLN A 143 9.99 14.21 0.90
CA GLN A 143 9.59 15.55 1.33
C GLN A 143 8.46 16.16 0.48
N ASN A 144 8.08 15.51 -0.63
CA ASN A 144 7.05 16.01 -1.54
C ASN A 144 6.01 14.90 -1.86
N LEU A 145 4.73 15.17 -1.57
CA LEU A 145 3.60 14.27 -1.85
C LEU A 145 3.26 14.18 -3.36
N THR A 146 4.23 13.79 -4.18
CA THR A 146 3.99 13.55 -5.60
C THR A 146 4.02 12.06 -5.88
N ILE A 147 2.85 11.49 -6.16
CA ILE A 147 2.74 10.22 -6.89
C ILE A 147 2.98 10.57 -8.36
N PRO A 148 4.11 10.16 -8.98
CA PRO A 148 4.33 10.47 -10.38
C PRO A 148 3.31 9.72 -11.24
N ALA A 149 2.41 10.48 -11.86
CA ALA A 149 1.54 9.96 -12.91
C ALA A 149 2.40 9.56 -14.14
N PRO A 150 2.16 8.40 -14.79
CA PRO A 150 1.24 7.30 -14.44
C PRO A 150 1.98 6.15 -13.75
N GLY A 151 1.56 5.73 -12.56
CA GLY A 151 1.99 4.45 -11.95
C GLY A 151 3.51 4.22 -11.91
N LYS A 152 4.29 5.30 -11.79
CA LYS A 152 5.75 5.24 -11.80
C LYS A 152 6.25 5.08 -10.36
N LEU A 153 7.29 4.28 -10.19
CA LEU A 153 7.95 4.06 -8.92
C LEU A 153 8.48 5.39 -8.39
N SER A 154 8.14 5.71 -7.14
CA SER A 154 8.63 6.89 -6.41
C SER A 154 9.99 6.65 -5.74
N PHE A 155 10.60 5.48 -5.97
CA PHE A 155 11.90 5.08 -5.45
C PHE A 155 12.64 4.17 -6.44
N THR A 156 13.95 4.11 -6.29
CA THR A 156 14.84 3.25 -7.07
C THR A 156 14.81 1.83 -6.51
N TRP A 157 14.72 0.82 -7.38
CA TRP A 157 14.82 -0.59 -7.00
C TRP A 157 16.19 -1.15 -7.34
N PHE A 158 16.85 -1.74 -6.34
CA PHE A 158 18.12 -2.45 -6.48
C PHE A 158 17.91 -3.88 -7.00
N LYS A 159 18.88 -4.39 -7.75
CA LYS A 159 18.97 -5.77 -8.23
C LYS A 159 19.34 -6.72 -7.09
N THR A 160 20.25 -6.30 -6.20
CA THR A 160 20.71 -7.06 -5.03
C THR A 160 20.84 -6.16 -3.81
N VAL A 161 20.68 -6.73 -2.61
CA VAL A 161 20.72 -5.99 -1.33
C VAL A 161 22.06 -5.29 -1.11
N ASP A 162 23.16 -5.82 -1.67
CA ASP A 162 24.51 -5.26 -1.56
C ASP A 162 24.66 -3.92 -2.29
N GLN A 163 23.69 -3.53 -3.13
CA GLN A 163 23.68 -2.23 -3.80
C GLN A 163 23.15 -1.12 -2.90
N LEU A 164 22.69 -1.41 -1.69
CA LEU A 164 22.19 -0.40 -0.77
C LEU A 164 23.34 0.26 0.02
N PRO A 165 23.27 1.59 0.27
CA PRO A 165 22.24 2.52 -0.20
C PRO A 165 22.46 2.93 -1.68
N MET A 166 21.38 3.07 -2.46
CA MET A 166 21.44 3.55 -3.86
C MET A 166 20.43 4.67 -4.09
N ASN A 167 20.91 5.85 -4.46
CA ASN A 167 20.14 7.05 -4.71
C ASN A 167 20.30 7.53 -6.15
N VAL A 168 19.30 8.27 -6.63
CA VAL A 168 19.36 8.92 -7.94
C VAL A 168 20.52 9.92 -7.94
N GLY A 169 21.51 9.72 -8.83
CA GLY A 169 22.67 10.61 -8.97
C GLY A 169 24.00 10.02 -8.45
N ASP A 170 23.98 8.86 -7.81
CA ASP A 170 25.21 8.18 -7.38
C ASP A 170 26.07 7.77 -8.59
N SER A 171 27.40 7.81 -8.43
CA SER A 171 28.34 7.40 -9.50
C SER A 171 28.20 5.92 -9.87
N SER A 172 27.67 5.11 -8.97
CA SER A 172 27.39 3.68 -9.14
C SER A 172 25.90 3.35 -9.33
N TYR A 173 25.09 4.31 -9.80
CA TYR A 173 23.65 4.12 -9.99
C TYR A 173 23.33 3.06 -11.06
N ASP A 174 23.04 1.83 -10.62
CA ASP A 174 22.73 0.67 -11.48
C ASP A 174 21.47 -0.11 -10.98
N PRO A 175 20.27 0.46 -11.17
CA PRO A 175 19.05 -0.13 -10.62
C PRO A 175 18.45 -1.26 -11.46
N LEU A 176 17.69 -2.13 -10.80
CA LEU A 176 16.76 -3.08 -11.44
C LEU A 176 15.60 -2.33 -12.09
N TYR A 177 14.99 -1.41 -11.33
CA TYR A 177 14.00 -0.47 -11.83
C TYR A 177 14.39 0.94 -11.37
N PRO A 178 14.73 1.85 -12.30
CA PRO A 178 15.12 3.21 -11.92
C PRO A 178 13.94 3.98 -11.32
N PHE A 179 14.25 5.03 -10.55
CA PHE A 179 13.25 6.04 -10.18
C PHE A 179 12.43 6.47 -11.40
N GLY A 180 11.10 6.50 -11.25
CA GLY A 180 10.20 6.84 -12.35
C GLY A 180 9.89 5.67 -13.30
N HIS A 181 10.34 4.45 -13.04
CA HIS A 181 9.98 3.26 -13.81
C HIS A 181 8.52 2.87 -13.57
N GLY A 182 7.75 2.55 -14.61
CA GLY A 182 6.33 2.21 -14.47
C GLY A 182 5.56 2.38 -15.77
N LEU A 183 4.23 2.35 -15.66
CA LEU A 183 3.32 2.35 -16.80
C LEU A 183 3.54 3.57 -17.72
N LYS A 184 3.76 3.29 -19.01
CA LYS A 184 3.80 4.32 -20.06
C LYS A 184 2.43 4.34 -20.74
N THR A 185 1.66 5.40 -20.54
CA THR A 185 0.42 5.59 -21.31
C THR A 185 0.77 6.02 -22.74
N LYS A 186 0.18 5.36 -23.76
CA LYS A 186 0.17 5.92 -25.12
C LYS A 186 -0.53 7.28 -25.05
N GLY A 187 0.10 8.32 -25.61
CA GLY A 187 -0.45 9.67 -25.62
C GLY A 187 -1.85 9.68 -26.24
N ALA A 188 -2.75 10.46 -25.64
CA ALA A 188 -4.00 10.85 -26.28
C ALA A 188 -3.65 11.58 -27.59
N SER A 189 -4.04 11.00 -28.72
CA SER A 189 -4.13 11.69 -30.01
C SER A 189 -5.29 12.68 -30.00
#